data_AF-A0A1B2DF15-F1
#
_entry.id   AF-A0A1B2DF15-F1
#
_cell.length_a   1.000
_cell.length_b   1.000
_cell.length_c   1.000
_cell.angle_alpha   90.00
_cell.angle_beta   90.00
_cell.angle_gamma   90.00
#
_symmetry.space_group_name_H-M   'P 1'
#
loop_
_entity.id
_entity.type
_entity.pdbx_description
1 polymer ?
#
loop_
_entity_poly.entity_id
_entity_poly.type
_entity_poly.pdbx_seq_one_letter_code
_entity_poly.pdbx_strand_id
1 'polypeptide(L)'
;MTERLSSMRYARNLRRFSSHAQYFIKKLGCKQNEQLYFTLVHDDKNKNKRYSSTLNHPAMTLHKPLSLLERRTTEFTLFSKRNKRIHVLSQNKQGYAVFMEINYRATRTSDFKKIRAQFIDVDLNKISVHLDTKKQVQQMIKAIQSDPEEQLQSITVTKNKKGQYHLLALRTKQRVMQLKKAFINKFKLQIKDTMIIETKNGYHIYWVVQGASVSKFVSIQKALAKKFSSDPLITNLSRVMRIPGFYHMKNPRSPFIVKIRQLGRKKPFSQEEIIQSLALKPFN
;
A
#
# COMPACT_ATOMS: atom_id res chain seq x y z
N MET A 1 -10.41 -14.83 -23.14
CA MET A 1 -9.07 -14.41 -23.64
C MET A 1 -8.70 -13.10 -22.96
N THR A 2 -7.63 -13.05 -22.16
CA THR A 2 -7.23 -11.83 -21.42
C THR A 2 -5.92 -11.31 -22.01
N GLU A 3 -6.01 -10.19 -22.73
CA GLU A 3 -4.87 -9.53 -23.37
C GLU A 3 -3.77 -9.20 -22.35
N ARG A 4 -2.53 -9.61 -22.64
CA ARG A 4 -1.35 -8.93 -22.09
C ARG A 4 -1.51 -7.43 -22.37
N LEU A 5 -1.20 -6.55 -21.41
CA LEU A 5 -1.08 -5.12 -21.75
C LEU A 5 -0.12 -5.00 -22.93
N SER A 6 -0.57 -4.41 -24.03
CA SER A 6 0.32 -4.10 -25.13
C SER A 6 1.49 -3.27 -24.60
N SER A 7 2.69 -3.53 -25.12
CA SER A 7 3.91 -2.81 -24.74
C SER A 7 3.72 -1.29 -24.85
N MET A 8 2.94 -0.83 -25.84
CA MET A 8 2.51 0.56 -25.98
C MET A 8 1.67 1.07 -24.82
N ARG A 9 0.63 0.33 -24.38
CA ARG A 9 -0.23 0.74 -23.26
C ARG A 9 0.56 0.77 -21.95
N TYR A 10 1.47 -0.19 -21.77
CA TYR A 10 2.39 -0.22 -20.64
C TYR A 10 3.25 1.06 -20.57
N ALA A 11 3.94 1.39 -21.67
CA ALA A 11 4.83 2.53 -21.77
C ALA A 11 4.09 3.87 -21.65
N ARG A 12 2.91 4.00 -22.26
CA ARG A 12 2.07 5.21 -22.21
C ARG A 12 1.67 5.55 -20.78
N ASN A 13 1.23 4.56 -20.01
CA ASN A 13 0.86 4.75 -18.60
C ASN A 13 2.09 5.10 -17.75
N LEU A 14 3.24 4.44 -17.94
CA LEU A 14 4.46 4.82 -17.22
C LEU A 14 4.84 6.27 -17.48
N ARG A 15 4.80 6.72 -18.74
CA ARG A 15 5.09 8.12 -19.07
C ARG A 15 4.11 9.07 -18.41
N ARG A 16 2.81 8.71 -18.42
CA ARG A 16 1.74 9.53 -17.82
C ARG A 16 1.88 9.68 -16.30
N PHE A 17 2.32 8.64 -15.61
CA PHE A 17 2.34 8.59 -14.15
C PHE A 17 3.76 8.65 -13.54
N SER A 18 4.79 8.92 -14.35
CA SER A 18 6.20 8.89 -13.93
C SER A 18 6.52 9.88 -12.81
N SER A 19 5.90 11.06 -12.83
CA SER A 19 6.08 12.11 -11.81
C SER A 19 5.40 11.80 -10.48
N HIS A 20 4.51 10.81 -10.43
CA HIS A 20 3.75 10.52 -9.22
C HIS A 20 4.64 10.08 -8.05
N ALA A 21 5.71 9.32 -8.30
CA ALA A 21 6.64 8.94 -7.24
C ALA A 21 7.29 10.18 -6.60
N GLN A 22 7.72 11.14 -7.43
CA GLN A 22 8.32 12.39 -6.98
C GLN A 22 7.33 13.22 -6.17
N TYR A 23 6.09 13.40 -6.67
CA TYR A 23 5.06 14.15 -5.94
C TYR A 23 4.71 13.51 -4.61
N PHE A 24 4.60 12.17 -4.56
CA PHE A 24 4.35 11.44 -3.33
C PHE A 24 5.44 11.67 -2.28
N ILE A 25 6.72 11.55 -2.68
CA ILE A 25 7.87 11.74 -1.80
C ILE A 25 7.97 13.20 -1.34
N LYS A 26 7.77 14.16 -2.25
CA LYS A 26 7.74 15.59 -1.91
C LYS A 26 6.61 15.89 -0.93
N LYS A 27 5.43 15.31 -1.13
CA LYS A 27 4.28 15.51 -0.26
C LYS A 27 4.52 14.99 1.16
N LEU A 28 5.25 13.88 1.32
CA LEU A 28 5.66 13.35 2.62
C LEU A 28 6.75 14.20 3.32
N GLY A 29 7.19 15.30 2.71
CA GLY A 29 8.19 16.19 3.29
C GLY A 29 9.56 15.53 3.45
N CYS A 30 9.92 14.64 2.51
CA CYS A 30 11.26 14.07 2.43
C CYS A 30 12.28 15.15 2.01
N LYS A 31 13.41 15.23 2.72
CA LYS A 31 14.45 16.25 2.54
C LYS A 31 15.64 15.75 1.72
N GLN A 32 16.38 16.74 1.20
CA GLN A 32 17.53 16.72 0.27
C GLN A 32 18.70 15.84 0.69
N ASN A 33 18.71 15.40 1.93
CA ASN A 33 19.81 14.66 2.52
C ASN A 33 19.33 13.40 3.26
N GLU A 34 18.02 13.14 3.28
CA GLU A 34 17.46 12.00 4.01
C GLU A 34 17.55 10.73 3.19
N GLN A 35 18.11 9.69 3.78
CA GLN A 35 18.15 8.37 3.19
C GLN A 35 16.77 7.70 3.27
N LEU A 36 16.14 7.47 2.11
CA LEU A 36 14.83 6.79 2.03
C LEU A 36 14.99 5.30 1.73
N TYR A 37 14.15 4.47 2.36
CA TYR A 37 14.22 3.01 2.25
C TYR A 37 13.18 2.46 1.30
N PHE A 38 13.63 1.76 0.26
CA PHE A 38 12.74 1.08 -0.68
C PHE A 38 12.83 -0.42 -0.52
N THR A 39 11.79 -1.15 -0.90
CA THR A 39 11.79 -2.60 -1.01
C THR A 39 11.18 -3.00 -2.34
N LEU A 40 11.93 -3.70 -3.20
CA LEU A 40 11.40 -4.27 -4.44
C LEU A 40 10.97 -5.70 -4.18
N VAL A 41 9.68 -6.04 -4.34
CA VAL A 41 9.16 -7.40 -4.10
C VAL A 41 8.70 -8.01 -5.41
N HIS A 42 9.20 -9.21 -5.75
CA HIS A 42 8.74 -9.93 -6.93
C HIS A 42 7.33 -10.46 -6.69
N ASP A 43 6.34 -9.75 -7.22
CA ASP A 43 4.96 -9.81 -6.76
C ASP A 43 4.23 -11.11 -7.21
N ASP A 44 4.72 -11.77 -8.27
CA ASP A 44 4.19 -13.02 -8.86
C ASP A 44 4.77 -14.32 -8.24
N LYS A 45 5.91 -14.24 -7.51
CA LYS A 45 6.60 -15.43 -6.97
C LYS A 45 6.28 -15.55 -5.48
N ASN A 46 5.32 -16.42 -5.15
CA ASN A 46 4.94 -16.75 -3.78
C ASN A 46 6.15 -17.14 -2.90
N LYS A 47 6.06 -16.81 -1.60
CA LYS A 47 7.08 -16.93 -0.53
C LYS A 47 7.65 -18.34 -0.24
N ASN A 48 7.34 -19.37 -1.03
CA ASN A 48 7.62 -20.78 -0.69
C ASN A 48 8.76 -21.45 -1.47
N LYS A 49 9.70 -20.70 -2.07
CA LYS A 49 10.91 -21.32 -2.63
C LYS A 49 12.13 -20.90 -1.82
N ARG A 50 12.88 -21.87 -1.28
CA ARG A 50 14.24 -21.67 -0.77
C ARG A 50 15.08 -21.17 -1.95
N TYR A 51 15.67 -19.99 -1.84
CA TYR A 51 16.46 -19.40 -2.92
C TYR A 51 17.96 -19.63 -2.68
N SER A 52 18.60 -20.30 -3.63
CA SER A 52 20.05 -20.45 -3.75
C SER A 52 20.72 -19.11 -4.08
N SER A 53 21.96 -18.93 -3.63
CA SER A 53 22.76 -17.70 -3.61
C SER A 53 23.10 -17.08 -4.98
N THR A 54 22.64 -17.67 -6.08
CA THR A 54 22.93 -17.20 -7.45
C THR A 54 21.70 -16.79 -8.27
N LEU A 55 20.47 -16.84 -7.73
CA LEU A 55 19.23 -16.54 -8.48
C LEU A 55 18.20 -15.69 -7.71
N ASN A 56 17.87 -14.52 -8.27
CA ASN A 56 16.68 -13.69 -8.03
C ASN A 56 16.18 -13.60 -6.57
N HIS A 57 16.73 -12.65 -5.83
CA HIS A 57 16.25 -12.36 -4.48
C HIS A 57 14.80 -11.83 -4.45
N PRO A 58 13.99 -12.24 -3.45
CA PRO A 58 12.58 -11.88 -3.32
C PRO A 58 12.33 -10.45 -2.84
N ALA A 59 13.35 -9.78 -2.30
CA ALA A 59 13.29 -8.41 -1.80
C ALA A 59 14.64 -7.68 -1.95
N MET A 60 14.66 -6.42 -2.39
CA MET A 60 15.88 -5.59 -2.44
C MET A 60 15.68 -4.23 -1.74
N THR A 61 16.57 -3.86 -0.80
CA THR A 61 16.49 -2.60 -0.02
C THR A 61 17.44 -1.50 -0.51
N LEU A 62 16.95 -0.26 -0.72
CA LEU A 62 17.69 0.84 -1.39
C LEU A 62 17.64 2.19 -0.63
N HIS A 63 18.61 3.09 -0.87
CA HIS A 63 18.93 4.30 -0.05
C HIS A 63 19.44 5.54 -0.87
N LYS A 64 19.06 6.82 -0.56
CA LYS A 64 19.76 8.07 -1.06
C LYS A 64 19.36 9.42 -0.37
N PRO A 65 20.27 10.43 -0.23
CA PRO A 65 20.00 11.87 -0.05
C PRO A 65 19.50 12.64 -1.33
N LEU A 66 18.43 13.44 -1.19
CA LEU A 66 17.69 14.25 -2.19
C LEU A 66 18.40 15.46 -2.89
N SER A 67 19.74 15.59 -3.00
CA SER A 67 20.48 16.77 -3.61
C SER A 67 20.31 17.01 -5.10
N LEU A 68 19.46 16.23 -5.78
CA LEU A 68 19.46 16.15 -7.25
C LEU A 68 18.02 16.07 -7.80
N LEU A 69 17.26 17.17 -7.77
CA LEU A 69 15.89 17.23 -8.29
C LEU A 69 15.79 18.19 -9.50
N GLU A 70 15.89 17.66 -10.72
CA GLU A 70 15.69 18.41 -11.99
C GLU A 70 14.71 17.75 -12.99
N ARG A 71 14.42 18.48 -14.08
CA ARG A 71 13.08 18.83 -14.58
C ARG A 71 12.47 17.97 -15.69
N ARG A 72 13.16 16.98 -16.27
CA ARG A 72 12.55 16.10 -17.30
C ARG A 72 13.06 14.67 -17.09
N THR A 73 12.12 13.72 -17.09
CA THR A 73 12.30 12.30 -16.70
C THR A 73 12.92 12.10 -15.32
N THR A 74 12.15 12.32 -14.24
CA THR A 74 12.70 12.37 -12.88
C THR A 74 13.18 11.01 -12.37
N GLU A 75 14.45 10.73 -12.63
CA GLU A 75 15.22 9.55 -12.26
C GLU A 75 15.22 9.33 -10.74
N PHE A 76 14.32 8.45 -10.29
CA PHE A 76 14.47 7.83 -8.99
C PHE A 76 15.55 6.74 -9.07
N THR A 77 16.82 7.16 -9.01
CA THR A 77 17.95 6.22 -9.03
C THR A 77 18.13 5.65 -7.64
N LEU A 78 17.92 4.34 -7.54
CA LEU A 78 18.05 3.61 -6.30
C LEU A 78 19.36 2.83 -6.27
N PHE A 79 19.97 2.72 -5.09
CA PHE A 79 21.24 2.03 -4.89
C PHE A 79 21.05 0.84 -3.97
N SER A 80 21.57 -0.32 -4.35
CA SER A 80 21.68 -1.49 -3.49
C SER A 80 22.54 -1.19 -2.27
N LYS A 81 22.50 -2.09 -1.27
CA LYS A 81 23.39 -2.04 -0.10
C LYS A 81 24.89 -1.99 -0.47
N ARG A 82 25.27 -2.49 -1.64
CA ARG A 82 26.64 -2.48 -2.17
C ARG A 82 26.93 -1.26 -3.07
N ASN A 83 26.14 -0.20 -2.94
CA ASN A 83 26.21 1.03 -3.75
C ASN A 83 26.07 0.80 -5.28
N LYS A 84 25.54 -0.35 -5.71
CA LYS A 84 25.25 -0.59 -7.14
C LYS A 84 23.92 0.04 -7.54
N ARG A 85 23.92 0.75 -8.67
CA ARG A 85 22.72 1.35 -9.28
C ARG A 85 21.67 0.29 -9.62
N ILE A 86 20.41 0.56 -9.31
CA ILE A 86 19.25 -0.27 -9.61
C ILE A 86 18.29 0.51 -10.51
N HIS A 87 18.08 0.00 -11.72
CA HIS A 87 17.11 0.55 -12.67
C HIS A 87 15.70 0.12 -12.30
N VAL A 88 15.05 0.88 -11.43
CA VAL A 88 13.75 0.54 -10.82
C VAL A 88 12.65 0.27 -11.85
N LEU A 89 12.61 1.03 -12.95
CA LEU A 89 11.62 0.82 -14.02
C LEU A 89 11.84 -0.51 -14.75
N SER A 90 13.10 -0.91 -14.96
CA SER A 90 13.43 -2.22 -15.54
C SER A 90 12.98 -3.35 -14.60
N GLN A 91 13.28 -3.22 -13.31
CA GLN A 91 12.83 -4.19 -12.30
C GLN A 91 11.29 -4.26 -12.22
N ASN A 92 10.60 -3.11 -12.29
CA ASN A 92 9.14 -3.10 -12.31
C ASN A 92 8.58 -3.80 -13.55
N LYS A 93 9.17 -3.59 -14.73
CA LYS A 93 8.83 -4.32 -15.96
C LYS A 93 9.05 -5.83 -15.82
N GLN A 94 10.06 -6.25 -15.04
CA GLN A 94 10.35 -7.65 -14.74
C GLN A 94 9.45 -8.28 -13.66
N GLY A 95 8.49 -7.52 -13.09
CA GLY A 95 7.51 -8.06 -12.14
C GLY A 95 7.73 -7.66 -10.68
N TYR A 96 8.70 -6.78 -10.40
CA TYR A 96 8.91 -6.26 -9.04
C TYR A 96 7.98 -5.10 -8.72
N ALA A 97 7.14 -5.23 -7.68
CA ALA A 97 6.46 -4.10 -7.10
C ALA A 97 7.42 -3.27 -6.22
N VAL A 98 7.25 -1.96 -6.24
CA VAL A 98 8.12 -1.02 -5.51
C VAL A 98 7.41 -0.50 -4.28
N PHE A 99 8.05 -0.68 -3.13
CA PHE A 99 7.55 -0.21 -1.84
C PHE A 99 8.53 0.77 -1.22
N MET A 100 8.05 1.66 -0.35
CA MET A 100 8.85 2.60 0.43
C MET A 100 8.43 2.57 1.89
N GLU A 101 9.41 2.62 2.79
CA GLU A 101 9.16 2.89 4.22
C GLU A 101 8.71 4.34 4.40
N ILE A 102 7.57 4.55 5.04
CA ILE A 102 6.95 5.89 5.11
C ILE A 102 7.61 6.76 6.17
N ASN A 103 7.80 6.24 7.37
CA ASN A 103 8.41 7.00 8.46
C ASN A 103 9.94 6.97 8.38
N TYR A 104 10.59 7.95 8.99
CA TYR A 104 12.02 8.18 8.83
C TYR A 104 12.82 7.72 10.04
N ARG A 105 13.97 7.12 9.74
CA ARG A 105 15.06 6.75 10.65
C ARG A 105 16.38 6.85 9.90
N ALA A 106 17.48 7.09 10.63
CA ALA A 106 18.79 7.32 10.02
C ALA A 106 19.32 6.04 9.35
N THR A 107 19.24 4.91 10.05
CA THR A 107 19.63 3.57 9.58
C THR A 107 18.47 2.59 9.75
N ARG A 108 18.55 1.37 9.19
CA ARG A 108 17.51 0.33 9.40
C ARG A 108 17.41 -0.17 10.84
N THR A 109 18.44 0.07 11.64
CA THR A 109 18.54 -0.38 13.04
C THR A 109 18.35 0.75 14.02
N SER A 110 18.44 2.01 13.60
CA SER A 110 18.18 3.17 14.46
C SER A 110 16.70 3.38 14.72
N ASP A 111 16.41 4.09 15.80
CA ASP A 111 15.07 4.55 16.15
C ASP A 111 14.45 5.46 15.08
N PHE A 112 13.12 5.48 15.08
CA PHE A 112 12.34 6.39 14.25
C PHE A 112 12.49 7.82 14.76
N LYS A 113 12.98 8.70 13.89
CA LYS A 113 13.21 10.11 14.20
C LYS A 113 12.06 11.01 13.78
N LYS A 114 11.24 10.58 12.80
CA LYS A 114 10.15 11.40 12.28
C LYS A 114 9.01 10.56 11.71
N ILE A 115 7.80 10.85 12.16
CA ILE A 115 6.56 10.37 11.55
C ILE A 115 6.19 11.30 10.40
N ARG A 116 6.02 10.76 9.19
CA ARG A 116 5.66 11.55 8.00
C ARG A 116 4.17 11.57 7.74
N ALA A 117 3.48 10.49 8.11
CA ALA A 117 2.05 10.36 7.93
C ALA A 117 1.48 9.36 8.93
N GLN A 118 0.22 9.56 9.32
CA GLN A 118 -0.67 8.47 9.70
C GLN A 118 -1.33 7.94 8.43
N PHE A 119 -1.61 6.64 8.33
CA PHE A 119 -2.09 6.06 7.08
C PHE A 119 -3.04 4.88 7.24
N ILE A 120 -3.71 4.48 6.18
CA ILE A 120 -4.51 3.24 6.13
C ILE A 120 -4.30 2.54 4.78
N ASP A 121 -4.53 1.22 4.76
CA ASP A 121 -4.52 0.37 3.57
C ASP A 121 -5.87 -0.35 3.46
N VAL A 122 -6.70 0.18 2.59
CA VAL A 122 -8.05 -0.30 2.36
C VAL A 122 -8.00 -1.30 1.19
N ASP A 123 -8.16 -2.58 1.50
CA ASP A 123 -8.28 -3.67 0.51
C ASP A 123 -9.75 -4.11 0.41
N LEU A 124 -10.41 -3.73 -0.69
CA LEU A 124 -11.83 -4.00 -0.93
C LEU A 124 -12.06 -5.30 -1.72
N ASN A 125 -11.00 -6.00 -2.13
CA ASN A 125 -11.13 -7.17 -3.01
C ASN A 125 -11.54 -8.45 -2.32
N LYS A 126 -11.51 -8.49 -0.98
CA LYS A 126 -11.72 -9.74 -0.26
C LYS A 126 -12.57 -9.59 0.98
N ILE A 127 -13.31 -10.65 1.28
CA ILE A 127 -13.81 -10.97 2.61
C ILE A 127 -12.84 -12.01 3.17
N SER A 128 -12.23 -11.72 4.32
CA SER A 128 -11.21 -12.59 4.92
C SER A 128 -11.49 -12.70 6.41
N VAL A 129 -11.98 -13.87 6.84
CA VAL A 129 -12.44 -14.09 8.22
C VAL A 129 -11.85 -15.40 8.74
N HIS A 130 -11.43 -15.38 10.01
CA HIS A 130 -11.05 -16.58 10.75
C HIS A 130 -12.24 -17.05 11.59
N LEU A 131 -12.55 -18.34 11.53
CA LEU A 131 -13.72 -18.95 12.15
C LEU A 131 -13.31 -20.26 12.83
N ASP A 132 -13.93 -20.59 13.96
CA ASP A 132 -13.49 -21.72 14.78
C ASP A 132 -14.19 -23.02 14.38
N THR A 133 -15.40 -22.92 13.83
CA THR A 133 -16.23 -24.10 13.52
C THR A 133 -16.66 -24.16 12.06
N LYS A 134 -16.90 -25.38 11.55
CA LYS A 134 -17.48 -25.59 10.21
C LYS A 134 -18.87 -24.96 10.07
N LYS A 135 -19.67 -24.97 11.14
CA LYS A 135 -21.02 -24.37 11.17
C LYS A 135 -20.94 -22.87 10.90
N GLN A 136 -20.02 -22.17 11.56
CA GLN A 136 -19.79 -20.74 11.32
C GLN A 136 -19.33 -20.48 9.87
N VAL A 137 -18.45 -21.32 9.32
CA VAL A 137 -18.03 -21.23 7.91
C VAL A 137 -19.23 -21.33 6.97
N GLN A 138 -20.09 -22.33 7.16
CA GLN A 138 -21.29 -22.51 6.34
C GLN A 138 -22.27 -21.36 6.47
N GLN A 139 -22.49 -20.85 7.68
CA GLN A 139 -23.34 -19.67 7.92
C GLN A 139 -22.78 -18.43 7.22
N MET A 140 -21.46 -18.20 7.29
CA MET A 140 -20.81 -17.08 6.62
C MET A 140 -20.92 -17.21 5.10
N ILE A 141 -20.70 -18.39 4.52
CA ILE A 141 -20.86 -18.60 3.07
C ILE A 141 -22.29 -18.31 2.65
N LYS A 142 -23.29 -18.83 3.37
CA LYS A 142 -24.71 -18.57 3.08
C LYS A 142 -25.03 -17.07 3.13
N ALA A 143 -24.57 -16.37 4.17
CA ALA A 143 -24.80 -14.93 4.33
C ALA A 143 -24.17 -14.11 3.18
N ILE A 144 -22.96 -14.46 2.75
CA ILE A 144 -22.29 -13.79 1.62
C ILE A 144 -23.05 -14.07 0.31
N GLN A 145 -23.45 -15.31 0.07
CA GLN A 145 -24.16 -15.71 -1.15
C GLN A 145 -25.58 -15.16 -1.22
N SER A 146 -26.22 -14.86 -0.08
CA SER A 146 -27.54 -14.26 -0.04
C SER A 146 -27.54 -12.75 -0.32
N ASP A 147 -26.38 -12.07 -0.29
CA ASP A 147 -26.29 -10.65 -0.63
C ASP A 147 -26.19 -10.49 -2.17
N PRO A 148 -27.25 -9.99 -2.84
CA PRO A 148 -27.26 -9.87 -4.30
C PRO A 148 -26.26 -8.82 -4.81
N GLU A 149 -25.79 -7.90 -3.96
CA GLU A 149 -24.74 -6.97 -4.37
C GLU A 149 -23.35 -7.60 -4.35
N GLU A 150 -23.15 -8.69 -3.61
CA GLU A 150 -21.84 -9.27 -3.37
C GLU A 150 -21.43 -10.24 -4.49
N GLN A 151 -20.82 -9.67 -5.53
CA GLN A 151 -20.35 -10.43 -6.68
C GLN A 151 -18.97 -11.04 -6.42
N LEU A 152 -18.92 -12.36 -6.28
CA LEU A 152 -17.70 -13.10 -6.00
C LEU A 152 -17.07 -13.68 -7.25
N GLN A 153 -15.74 -13.71 -7.26
CA GLN A 153 -14.93 -14.47 -8.20
C GLN A 153 -14.63 -15.89 -7.68
N SER A 154 -14.40 -16.04 -6.37
CA SER A 154 -14.08 -17.33 -5.76
C SER A 154 -14.28 -17.32 -4.26
N ILE A 155 -14.61 -18.46 -3.66
CA ILE A 155 -14.56 -18.71 -2.22
C ILE A 155 -13.54 -19.82 -1.97
N THR A 156 -12.65 -19.63 -1.01
CA THR A 156 -11.70 -20.65 -0.55
C THR A 156 -11.76 -20.75 0.95
N VAL A 157 -11.77 -21.98 1.47
CA VAL A 157 -11.67 -22.25 2.90
C VAL A 157 -10.43 -23.09 3.13
N THR A 158 -9.57 -22.63 4.03
CA THR A 158 -8.39 -23.38 4.47
C THR A 158 -8.44 -23.57 5.97
N LYS A 159 -7.72 -24.55 6.51
CA LYS A 159 -7.63 -24.81 7.94
C LYS A 159 -6.18 -24.63 8.37
N ASN A 160 -5.94 -23.85 9.41
CA ASN A 160 -4.61 -23.67 9.95
C ASN A 160 -4.22 -24.87 10.85
N LYS A 161 -2.95 -24.93 11.27
CA LYS A 161 -2.43 -26.01 12.13
C LYS A 161 -3.15 -26.11 13.49
N LYS A 162 -3.74 -25.02 13.98
CA LYS A 162 -4.50 -24.96 15.24
C LYS A 162 -5.97 -25.38 15.07
N GLY A 163 -6.35 -25.78 13.85
CA GLY A 163 -7.69 -26.21 13.53
C GLY A 163 -8.71 -25.10 13.23
N GLN A 164 -8.29 -23.84 13.25
CA GLN A 164 -9.14 -22.70 12.89
C GLN A 164 -9.27 -22.59 11.37
N TYR A 165 -10.48 -22.28 10.89
CA TYR A 165 -10.79 -22.08 9.48
C TYR A 165 -10.47 -20.65 9.06
N HIS A 166 -9.89 -20.48 7.88
CA HIS A 166 -9.74 -19.21 7.20
C HIS A 166 -10.58 -19.24 5.94
N LEU A 167 -11.65 -18.45 5.94
CA LEU A 167 -12.51 -18.20 4.78
C LEU A 167 -11.97 -16.97 4.04
N LEU A 168 -11.68 -17.15 2.76
CA LEU A 168 -11.27 -16.10 1.84
C LEU A 168 -12.21 -16.09 0.63
N ALA A 169 -13.07 -15.08 0.55
CA ALA A 169 -13.89 -14.82 -0.64
C ALA A 169 -13.29 -13.64 -1.42
N LEU A 170 -12.94 -13.87 -2.69
CA LEU A 170 -12.44 -12.83 -3.59
C LEU A 170 -13.60 -12.29 -4.42
N ARG A 171 -13.67 -10.97 -4.54
CA ARG A 171 -14.70 -10.26 -5.29
C ARG A 171 -14.34 -10.14 -6.77
N THR A 172 -15.36 -9.95 -7.62
CA THR A 172 -15.14 -9.61 -9.02
C THR A 172 -14.51 -8.21 -9.16
N LYS A 173 -13.86 -7.95 -10.30
CA LYS A 173 -13.31 -6.62 -10.62
C LYS A 173 -14.40 -5.54 -10.62
N GLN A 174 -15.61 -5.88 -11.07
CA GLN A 174 -16.75 -4.95 -11.13
C GLN A 174 -17.20 -4.56 -9.72
N ARG A 175 -17.37 -5.53 -8.80
CA ARG A 175 -17.72 -5.23 -7.42
C ARG A 175 -16.64 -4.41 -6.70
N VAL A 176 -15.36 -4.71 -6.93
CA VAL A 176 -14.26 -3.88 -6.39
C VAL A 176 -14.35 -2.43 -6.89
N MET A 177 -14.69 -2.21 -8.15
CA MET A 177 -14.86 -0.86 -8.70
C MET A 177 -16.03 -0.11 -8.03
N GLN A 178 -17.16 -0.79 -7.85
CA GLN A 178 -18.33 -0.23 -7.14
C GLN A 178 -17.98 0.13 -5.69
N LEU A 179 -17.34 -0.79 -4.95
CA LEU A 179 -16.92 -0.58 -3.57
C LEU A 179 -15.90 0.57 -3.47
N LYS A 180 -14.98 0.69 -4.44
CA LYS A 180 -14.03 1.81 -4.51
C LYS A 180 -14.73 3.16 -4.66
N LYS A 181 -15.83 3.23 -5.41
CA LYS A 181 -16.65 4.46 -5.53
C LYS A 181 -17.44 4.71 -4.24
N ALA A 182 -18.10 3.67 -3.72
CA ALA A 182 -18.87 3.74 -2.49
C ALA A 182 -18.02 4.18 -1.29
N PHE A 183 -16.78 3.67 -1.16
CA PHE A 183 -15.86 4.05 -0.10
C PHE A 183 -15.53 5.56 -0.13
N ILE A 184 -15.19 6.09 -1.31
CA ILE A 184 -14.87 7.53 -1.45
C ILE A 184 -16.10 8.38 -1.12
N ASN A 185 -17.29 7.97 -1.55
CA ASN A 185 -18.52 8.69 -1.25
C ASN A 185 -18.83 8.66 0.25
N LYS A 186 -18.78 7.48 0.88
CA LYS A 186 -19.06 7.27 2.31
C LYS A 186 -18.14 8.09 3.20
N PHE A 187 -16.85 8.17 2.86
CA PHE A 187 -15.84 8.82 3.69
C PHE A 187 -15.39 10.18 3.14
N LYS A 188 -16.13 10.76 2.19
CA LYS A 188 -15.73 11.95 1.42
C LYS A 188 -15.24 13.08 2.32
N LEU A 189 -16.01 13.42 3.36
CA LEU A 189 -15.68 14.51 4.27
C LEU A 189 -14.45 14.21 5.14
N GLN A 190 -14.32 12.98 5.62
CA GLN A 190 -13.24 12.55 6.50
C GLN A 190 -11.88 12.46 5.79
N ILE A 191 -11.88 12.24 4.47
CA ILE A 191 -10.65 12.05 3.67
C ILE A 191 -10.39 13.18 2.68
N LYS A 192 -11.25 14.22 2.61
CA LYS A 192 -11.17 15.30 1.60
C LYS A 192 -9.80 16.00 1.53
N ASP A 193 -9.12 16.09 2.67
CA ASP A 193 -7.83 16.80 2.78
C ASP A 193 -6.62 15.87 2.78
N THR A 194 -6.84 14.57 2.66
CA THR A 194 -5.78 13.54 2.71
C THR A 194 -5.09 13.32 1.37
N MET A 195 -3.88 12.77 1.38
CA MET A 195 -3.29 12.24 0.16
C MET A 195 -3.83 10.84 -0.09
N ILE A 196 -4.45 10.61 -1.25
CA ILE A 196 -5.08 9.33 -1.62
C ILE A 196 -4.34 8.73 -2.80
N ILE A 197 -3.81 7.54 -2.59
CA ILE A 197 -3.15 6.72 -3.61
C ILE A 197 -4.09 5.58 -3.99
N GLU A 198 -4.45 5.52 -5.25
CA GLU A 198 -5.25 4.43 -5.78
C GLU A 198 -4.37 3.22 -6.05
N THR A 199 -4.74 2.08 -5.44
CA THR A 199 -4.13 0.78 -5.66
C THR A 199 -5.10 -0.14 -6.41
N LYS A 200 -4.64 -1.34 -6.75
CA LYS A 200 -5.42 -2.31 -7.53
C LYS A 200 -6.76 -2.62 -6.88
N ASN A 201 -6.74 -2.90 -5.58
CA ASN A 201 -7.89 -3.41 -4.84
C ASN A 201 -8.54 -2.38 -3.91
N GLY A 202 -8.01 -1.15 -3.84
CA GLY A 202 -8.57 -0.11 -3.00
C GLY A 202 -7.65 1.11 -2.95
N TYR A 203 -7.32 1.57 -1.74
CA TYR A 203 -6.63 2.84 -1.52
C TYR A 203 -5.61 2.75 -0.39
N HIS A 204 -4.47 3.41 -0.58
CA HIS A 204 -3.68 3.90 0.55
C HIS A 204 -4.06 5.36 0.80
N ILE A 205 -4.38 5.69 2.04
CA ILE A 205 -4.76 7.07 2.41
C ILE A 205 -3.80 7.55 3.49
N TYR A 206 -3.28 8.76 3.31
CA TYR A 206 -2.26 9.34 4.17
C TYR A 206 -2.73 10.70 4.71
N TRP A 207 -2.81 10.80 6.03
CA TRP A 207 -2.79 12.07 6.74
C TRP A 207 -1.34 12.46 6.95
N VAL A 208 -0.80 13.26 6.03
CA VAL A 208 0.58 13.76 6.10
C VAL A 208 0.72 14.66 7.32
N VAL A 209 1.66 14.37 8.21
CA VAL A 209 1.82 15.07 9.48
C VAL A 209 3.14 15.83 9.59
N GLN A 210 3.17 16.83 10.47
CA GLN A 210 4.38 17.54 10.88
C GLN A 210 4.40 17.63 12.41
N GLY A 211 5.59 17.50 13.02
CA GLY A 211 5.75 17.57 14.48
C GLY A 211 5.10 16.41 15.25
N ALA A 212 4.81 15.29 14.57
CA ALA A 212 4.14 14.15 15.18
C ALA A 212 5.05 13.36 16.13
N SER A 213 4.50 12.98 17.29
CA SER A 213 5.14 12.12 18.27
C SER A 213 5.16 10.66 17.79
N VAL A 214 6.32 10.01 17.98
CA VAL A 214 6.50 8.58 17.69
C VAL A 214 5.65 7.72 18.63
N SER A 215 5.56 8.07 19.92
CA SER A 215 4.80 7.29 20.91
C SER A 215 3.31 7.26 20.62
N LYS A 216 2.75 8.34 20.05
CA LYS A 216 1.33 8.41 19.65
C LYS A 216 1.03 7.70 18.33
N PHE A 217 2.04 7.25 17.57
CA PHE A 217 1.82 6.70 16.24
C PHE A 217 0.89 5.48 16.28
N VAL A 218 1.25 4.47 17.08
CA VAL A 218 0.56 3.17 17.08
C VAL A 218 -0.90 3.29 17.53
N SER A 219 -1.17 4.08 18.56
CA SER A 219 -2.52 4.26 19.12
C SER A 219 -3.47 4.91 18.12
N ILE A 220 -3.02 5.99 17.46
CA ILE A 220 -3.78 6.69 16.41
C ILE A 220 -3.96 5.78 15.19
N GLN A 221 -2.90 5.10 14.77
CA GLN A 221 -2.90 4.22 13.61
C GLN A 221 -3.89 3.05 13.79
N LYS A 222 -3.96 2.44 14.99
CA LYS A 222 -4.98 1.44 15.34
C LYS A 222 -6.40 2.03 15.29
N ALA A 223 -6.60 3.24 15.82
CA ALA A 223 -7.92 3.90 15.80
C ALA A 223 -8.38 4.21 14.37
N LEU A 224 -7.46 4.64 13.49
CA LEU A 224 -7.71 4.82 12.06
C LEU A 224 -8.07 3.49 11.38
N ALA A 225 -7.29 2.44 11.63
CA ALA A 225 -7.55 1.12 11.06
C ALA A 225 -8.96 0.62 11.42
N LYS A 226 -9.36 0.79 12.69
CA LYS A 226 -10.71 0.47 13.15
C LYS A 226 -11.78 1.33 12.47
N LYS A 227 -11.62 2.66 12.46
CA LYS A 227 -12.63 3.60 11.91
C LYS A 227 -12.92 3.36 10.44
N PHE A 228 -11.91 3.02 9.65
CA PHE A 228 -12.04 2.85 8.20
C PHE A 228 -12.08 1.38 7.75
N SER A 229 -12.14 0.43 8.69
CA SER A 229 -12.09 -1.01 8.40
C SER A 229 -10.89 -1.38 7.50
N SER A 230 -9.74 -0.73 7.74
CA SER A 230 -8.47 -0.96 7.04
C SER A 230 -7.74 -2.17 7.63
N ASP A 231 -6.68 -2.65 6.96
CA ASP A 231 -5.83 -3.72 7.47
C ASP A 231 -5.33 -3.40 8.91
N PRO A 232 -5.68 -4.19 9.93
CA PRO A 232 -5.28 -3.93 11.31
C PRO A 232 -3.77 -4.11 11.55
N LEU A 233 -3.06 -4.82 10.65
CA LEU A 233 -1.62 -5.05 10.75
C LEU A 233 -0.80 -3.82 10.35
N ILE A 234 -1.44 -2.79 9.79
CA ILE A 234 -0.76 -1.58 9.31
C ILE A 234 -0.37 -0.62 10.45
N THR A 235 0.13 -1.13 11.56
CA THR A 235 0.33 -0.35 12.80
C THR A 235 1.79 -0.10 13.18
N ASN A 236 2.73 -0.73 12.47
CA ASN A 236 4.16 -0.58 12.74
C ASN A 236 4.78 0.63 12.02
N LEU A 237 5.72 1.30 12.71
CA LEU A 237 6.45 2.46 12.20
C LEU A 237 7.24 2.18 10.91
N SER A 238 7.79 0.97 10.80
CA SER A 238 8.60 0.49 9.67
C SER A 238 7.78 -0.01 8.48
N ARG A 239 6.47 0.27 8.44
CA ARG A 239 5.60 -0.21 7.39
C ARG A 239 6.05 0.33 6.03
N VAL A 240 6.22 -0.60 5.09
CA VAL A 240 6.47 -0.29 3.69
C VAL A 240 5.16 -0.27 2.91
N MET A 241 4.99 0.73 2.04
CA MET A 241 3.79 0.94 1.24
C MET A 241 4.14 1.00 -0.24
N ARG A 242 3.25 0.51 -1.12
CA ARG A 242 3.42 0.69 -2.57
C ARG A 242 3.46 2.17 -2.92
N ILE A 243 4.43 2.56 -3.73
CA ILE A 243 4.56 3.94 -4.21
C ILE A 243 3.86 4.13 -5.55
N PRO A 244 3.26 5.30 -5.82
CA PRO A 244 2.63 5.59 -7.09
C PRO A 244 3.67 5.83 -8.20
N GLY A 245 3.24 5.68 -9.45
CA GLY A 245 4.11 5.76 -10.64
C GLY A 245 4.71 4.41 -11.07
N PHE A 246 4.43 3.34 -10.33
CA PHE A 246 4.88 1.98 -10.63
C PHE A 246 3.71 1.01 -10.68
N TYR A 247 3.87 -0.08 -11.42
CA TYR A 247 2.86 -1.12 -11.50
C TYR A 247 2.89 -2.04 -10.28
N HIS A 248 1.70 -2.35 -9.77
CA HIS A 248 1.41 -3.53 -8.97
C HIS A 248 1.45 -4.76 -9.89
N MET A 249 2.31 -5.73 -9.59
CA MET A 249 2.65 -6.83 -10.49
C MET A 249 2.16 -8.21 -10.03
N LYS A 250 1.42 -8.29 -8.91
CA LYS A 250 0.97 -9.56 -8.30
C LYS A 250 0.23 -10.49 -9.25
N ASN A 251 -0.41 -9.95 -10.29
CA ASN A 251 -0.90 -10.74 -11.41
C ASN A 251 -0.36 -10.09 -12.70
N PRO A 252 0.69 -10.64 -13.33
CA PRO A 252 1.29 -10.09 -14.54
C PRO A 252 0.34 -10.01 -15.74
N ARG A 253 -0.74 -10.80 -15.75
CA ARG A 253 -1.80 -10.73 -16.78
C ARG A 253 -2.79 -9.59 -16.55
N SER A 254 -2.75 -8.96 -15.38
CA SER A 254 -3.63 -7.85 -15.02
C SER A 254 -2.89 -6.87 -14.10
N PRO A 255 -1.77 -6.27 -14.56
CA PRO A 255 -1.02 -5.31 -13.77
C PRO A 255 -1.84 -4.03 -13.59
N PHE A 256 -1.56 -3.30 -12.52
CA PHE A 256 -2.28 -2.08 -12.18
C PHE A 256 -1.30 -0.96 -11.86
N ILE A 257 -1.40 0.18 -12.55
CA ILE A 257 -0.55 1.33 -12.25
C ILE A 257 -1.04 1.99 -10.95
N VAL A 258 -0.21 1.94 -9.91
CA VAL A 258 -0.48 2.64 -8.65
C VAL A 258 -0.34 4.14 -8.94
N LYS A 259 -1.34 4.95 -8.59
CA LYS A 259 -1.38 6.36 -8.98
C LYS A 259 -1.93 7.25 -7.87
N ILE A 260 -1.45 8.49 -7.82
CA ILE A 260 -2.04 9.53 -6.99
C ILE A 260 -3.43 9.84 -7.55
N ARG A 261 -4.44 9.71 -6.70
CA ARG A 261 -5.81 10.17 -6.97
C ARG A 261 -6.02 11.58 -6.44
N GLN A 262 -5.42 11.89 -5.29
CA GLN A 262 -5.53 13.17 -4.62
C GLN A 262 -4.22 13.46 -3.86
N LEU A 263 -3.69 14.69 -3.97
CA LEU A 263 -2.47 15.10 -3.26
C LEU A 263 -2.71 15.55 -1.81
N GLY A 264 -3.96 15.83 -1.44
CA GLY A 264 -4.33 16.36 -0.13
C GLY A 264 -3.94 17.83 0.05
N ARG A 265 -4.29 18.40 1.21
CA ARG A 265 -4.11 19.82 1.53
C ARG A 265 -2.65 20.25 1.66
N LYS A 266 -2.35 21.55 1.50
CA LYS A 266 -0.97 22.08 1.54
C LYS A 266 -0.32 21.96 2.93
N LYS A 267 -1.02 22.37 3.98
CA LYS A 267 -0.54 22.34 5.38
C LYS A 267 -0.62 20.90 5.94
N PRO A 268 0.46 20.31 6.49
CA PRO A 268 0.40 19.01 7.15
C PRO A 268 -0.45 19.03 8.42
N PHE A 269 -0.96 17.87 8.81
CA PHE A 269 -1.73 17.64 10.03
C PHE A 269 -0.86 17.62 11.29
N SER A 270 -1.43 18.09 12.40
CA SER A 270 -1.00 17.63 13.73
C SER A 270 -1.70 16.30 14.06
N GLN A 271 -1.16 15.54 15.01
CA GLN A 271 -1.81 14.32 15.46
C GLN A 271 -3.14 14.62 16.18
N GLU A 272 -3.19 15.72 16.91
CA GLU A 272 -4.35 16.22 17.64
C GLU A 272 -5.48 16.60 16.67
N GLU A 273 -5.15 17.29 15.57
CA GLU A 273 -6.13 17.63 14.51
C GLU A 273 -6.75 16.37 13.91
N ILE A 274 -5.95 15.32 13.66
CA ILE A 274 -6.47 14.03 13.15
C ILE A 274 -7.41 13.39 14.17
N ILE A 275 -7.01 13.37 15.45
CA ILE A 275 -7.83 12.77 16.53
C ILE A 275 -9.17 13.49 16.63
N GLN A 276 -9.16 14.83 16.70
CA GLN A 276 -10.36 15.64 16.87
C GLN A 276 -11.27 15.58 15.64
N SER A 277 -10.73 15.84 14.44
CA SER A 277 -11.52 15.90 13.20
C SER A 277 -12.17 14.56 12.82
N LEU A 278 -11.59 13.44 13.26
CA LEU A 278 -12.12 12.11 13.00
C LEU A 278 -12.80 11.50 14.24
N ALA A 279 -12.90 12.23 15.36
CA ALA A 279 -13.41 11.72 16.63
C ALA A 279 -12.79 10.34 16.98
N LEU A 280 -11.46 10.24 16.85
CA LEU A 280 -10.75 9.00 17.16
C LEU A 280 -10.73 8.78 18.67
N LYS A 281 -10.80 7.52 19.07
CA LYS A 281 -10.48 7.06 20.42
C LYS A 281 -9.17 6.28 20.33
N PRO A 282 -8.00 6.93 20.46
CA PRO A 282 -6.73 6.24 20.46
C PRO A 282 -6.71 5.19 21.57
N PHE A 283 -6.10 4.05 21.29
CA PHE A 283 -5.90 3.03 22.31
C PHE A 283 -4.84 3.54 23.29
N ASN A 284 -5.14 3.48 24.59
CA ASN A 284 -4.13 3.73 25.63
C ASN A 284 -3.01 2.69 25.55
#